data_AF-E7CN59-F1
#
_entry.id   AF-E7CN59-F1
#
_cell.length_a   1.000
_cell.length_b   1.000
_cell.length_c   1.000
_cell.angle_alpha   90.00
_cell.angle_beta   90.00
_cell.angle_gamma   90.00
#
_symmetry.space_group_name_H-M   'P 1'
#
loop_
_entity.id
_entity.type
_entity.pdbx_description
1 polymer ?
#
loop_
_entity_poly.entity_id
_entity_poly.type
_entity_poly.pdbx_seq_one_letter_code
_entity_poly.pdbx_strand_id
1 'polypeptide(L)'
;MGRVSMLLVVLSIALVAPSQGFLKDLLFGEAKKALLDDGNTEILDHVCNYRVMPRFKDWELYFRGDVWCPGWTIIKGESLTRSRTRVVNKAVADFARKAVAQGLITQEDAQPLLE
;
A
#
# COMPACT_ATOMS: atom_id res chain seq x y z
N MET A 1 -14.88 -44.92 34.02
CA MET A 1 -14.57 -43.47 33.96
C MET A 1 -13.07 -43.31 34.11
N GLY A 2 -12.35 -43.15 32.99
CA GLY A 2 -10.88 -43.11 32.99
C GLY A 2 -10.36 -41.82 33.62
N ARG A 3 -9.41 -41.95 34.56
CA ARG A 3 -8.65 -40.83 35.12
C ARG A 3 -7.77 -40.26 34.01
N VAL A 4 -8.26 -39.24 33.31
CA VAL A 4 -7.46 -38.50 32.34
C VAL A 4 -6.32 -37.83 33.11
N SER A 5 -5.09 -38.26 32.84
CA SER A 5 -3.90 -37.74 33.51
C SER A 5 -3.73 -36.26 33.15
N MET A 6 -3.74 -35.39 34.16
CA MET A 6 -3.59 -33.94 34.02
C MET A 6 -2.30 -33.57 33.26
N LEU A 7 -1.25 -34.39 33.41
CA LEU A 7 0.03 -34.25 32.70
C LEU A 7 -0.11 -34.44 31.18
N LEU A 8 -0.95 -35.38 30.74
CA LEU A 8 -1.19 -35.61 29.31
C LEU A 8 -1.98 -34.44 28.69
N VAL A 9 -2.92 -33.85 29.45
CA VAL A 9 -3.67 -32.68 29.00
C VAL A 9 -2.77 -31.46 28.89
N VAL A 10 -1.92 -31.21 29.88
CA VAL A 10 -1.00 -30.05 29.88
C VAL A 10 0.06 -30.16 28.77
N LEU A 11 0.61 -31.36 28.52
CA LEU A 11 1.57 -31.58 27.43
C LEU A 11 0.95 -31.38 26.04
N SER A 12 -0.33 -31.75 25.88
CA SER A 12 -1.08 -31.53 24.63
C SER A 12 -1.31 -30.04 24.35
N ILE A 13 -1.54 -29.23 25.39
CA ILE A 13 -1.76 -27.78 25.23
C ILE A 13 -0.45 -27.06 24.86
N ALA A 14 0.68 -27.47 25.44
CA ALA A 14 1.98 -26.85 25.17
C ALA A 14 2.47 -27.06 23.71
N LEU A 15 2.12 -28.19 23.09
CA LEU A 15 2.46 -28.48 21.69
C LEU A 15 1.58 -27.74 20.68
N VAL A 16 0.39 -27.28 21.11
CA VAL A 16 -0.61 -26.64 20.23
C VAL A 16 -0.72 -25.14 20.49
N ALA A 17 -0.15 -24.62 21.58
CA ALA A 17 -0.11 -23.20 21.85
C ALA A 17 0.72 -22.48 20.75
N PRO A 18 0.10 -21.64 19.91
CA PRO A 18 0.84 -20.89 18.92
C PRO A 18 1.88 -20.04 19.64
N SER A 19 3.13 -20.09 19.19
CA SER A 19 4.15 -19.18 19.70
C SER A 19 3.67 -17.75 19.49
N GLN A 20 3.99 -16.84 20.43
CA GLN A 20 3.61 -15.42 20.28
C GLN A 20 4.12 -14.79 18.97
N GLY A 21 5.14 -15.39 18.33
CA GLY A 21 5.61 -15.01 17.01
C GLY A 21 4.63 -15.35 15.88
N PHE A 22 3.99 -16.52 15.92
CA PHE A 22 3.03 -16.96 14.90
C PHE A 22 1.81 -16.03 14.82
N LEU A 23 1.26 -15.64 15.98
CA LEU A 23 0.15 -14.68 16.05
C LEU A 23 0.53 -13.29 15.54
N LYS A 24 1.76 -12.83 15.83
CA LYS A 24 2.27 -11.55 15.32
C LYS A 24 2.38 -11.59 13.80
N ASP A 25 3.03 -12.60 13.23
CA ASP A 25 3.22 -12.68 11.77
C ASP A 25 1.90 -12.78 11.02
N LEU A 26 0.92 -13.50 11.56
CA LEU A 26 -0.44 -13.56 11.01
C LEU A 26 -1.11 -12.17 11.03
N LEU A 27 -1.10 -11.49 12.18
CA LEU A 27 -1.73 -10.17 12.34
C LEU A 27 -1.01 -9.09 11.51
N PHE A 28 0.31 -9.09 11.47
CA PHE A 28 1.09 -8.17 10.64
C PHE A 28 0.88 -8.45 9.14
N GLY A 29 0.74 -9.73 8.76
CA GLY A 29 0.45 -10.13 7.39
C GLY A 29 -0.93 -9.66 6.93
N GLU A 30 -1.97 -9.86 7.74
CA GLU A 30 -3.33 -9.39 7.46
C GLU A 30 -3.43 -7.86 7.48
N ALA A 31 -2.83 -7.20 8.47
CA ALA A 31 -2.79 -5.74 8.54
C ALA A 31 -2.10 -5.15 7.31
N LYS A 32 -0.98 -5.74 6.87
CA LYS A 32 -0.28 -5.29 5.65
C LYS A 32 -1.16 -5.44 4.41
N LYS A 33 -1.91 -6.54 4.28
CA LYS A 33 -2.87 -6.74 3.18
C LYS A 33 -3.99 -5.70 3.22
N ALA A 34 -4.53 -5.37 4.39
CA ALA A 34 -5.56 -4.36 4.55
C ALA A 34 -5.08 -2.92 4.23
N LEU A 35 -3.77 -2.69 4.28
CA LEU A 35 -3.14 -1.40 3.97
C LEU A 35 -2.67 -1.27 2.51
N LEU A 36 -2.59 -2.39 1.79
CA LEU A 36 -2.42 -2.39 0.34
C LEU A 36 -3.72 -1.91 -0.31
N ASP A 37 -3.58 -1.14 -1.38
CA ASP A 37 -4.70 -0.70 -2.20
C ASP A 37 -4.19 -0.48 -3.62
N ASP A 38 -4.94 -0.90 -4.62
CA ASP A 38 -4.62 -0.71 -6.02
C ASP A 38 -5.90 -0.68 -6.84
N GLY A 39 -5.84 0.01 -7.98
CA GLY A 39 -7.00 0.21 -8.81
C GLY A 39 -6.72 1.13 -9.97
N ASN A 40 -7.81 1.62 -10.58
CA ASN A 40 -7.76 2.51 -11.72
C ASN A 40 -8.17 3.92 -11.31
N THR A 41 -7.65 4.89 -12.04
CA THR A 41 -8.01 6.31 -11.95
C THR A 41 -7.96 6.90 -13.35
N GLU A 42 -8.53 8.08 -13.54
CA GLU A 42 -8.57 8.77 -14.82
C GLU A 42 -7.79 10.07 -14.71
N ILE A 43 -6.86 10.29 -15.64
CA ILE A 43 -6.03 11.50 -15.70
C ILE A 43 -6.12 12.02 -17.14
N LEU A 44 -6.73 13.19 -17.33
CA LEU A 44 -6.89 13.83 -18.63
C LEU A 44 -7.44 12.86 -19.70
N ASP A 45 -8.56 12.21 -19.38
CA ASP A 45 -9.25 11.24 -20.23
C ASP A 45 -8.46 9.95 -20.55
N HIS A 46 -7.36 9.70 -19.83
CA HIS A 46 -6.60 8.45 -19.92
C HIS A 46 -6.84 7.55 -18.70
N VAL A 47 -7.09 6.27 -18.97
CA VAL A 47 -7.17 5.24 -17.92
C VAL A 47 -5.77 4.96 -17.39
N CYS A 48 -5.57 5.31 -16.13
CA CYS A 48 -4.33 5.09 -15.39
C CYS A 48 -4.56 4.09 -14.26
N ASN A 49 -3.48 3.50 -13.79
CA ASN A 49 -3.47 2.60 -12.66
C ASN A 49 -2.75 3.28 -11.50
N TYR A 50 -3.18 2.99 -10.28
CA TYR A 50 -2.47 3.37 -9.07
C TYR A 50 -2.17 2.16 -8.20
N ARG A 51 -1.17 2.32 -7.34
CA ARG A 51 -0.85 1.35 -6.30
C ARG A 51 -0.37 2.06 -5.04
N VAL A 52 -0.88 1.61 -3.90
CA VAL A 52 -0.52 2.05 -2.56
C VAL A 52 0.13 0.89 -1.81
N MET A 53 1.34 1.12 -1.31
CA MET A 53 2.07 0.14 -0.50
C MET A 53 2.45 0.70 0.87
N PRO A 54 2.19 -0.02 1.98
CA PRO A 54 2.74 0.35 3.27
C PRO A 54 4.26 0.16 3.29
N ARG A 55 4.98 1.11 3.88
CA ARG A 55 6.43 1.12 4.05
C ARG A 55 6.75 1.46 5.50
N PHE A 56 7.46 0.59 6.18
CA PHE A 56 8.03 0.90 7.49
C PHE A 56 9.39 1.55 7.28
N LYS A 57 9.56 2.76 7.81
CA LYS A 57 10.81 3.54 7.76
C LYS A 57 10.99 4.21 9.11
N ASP A 58 12.17 4.07 9.71
CA ASP A 58 12.51 4.70 11.00
C ASP A 58 11.46 4.44 12.10
N TRP A 59 10.95 3.21 12.17
CA TRP A 59 9.89 2.77 13.09
C TRP A 59 8.52 3.43 12.89
N GLU A 60 8.32 4.16 11.80
CA GLU A 60 7.06 4.79 11.44
C GLU A 60 6.44 4.16 10.18
N LEU A 61 5.12 4.22 10.09
CA LEU A 61 4.35 3.78 8.92
C LEU A 61 4.23 4.91 7.90
N TYR A 62 4.73 4.66 6.71
CA TYR A 62 4.55 5.47 5.52
C TYR A 62 3.76 4.70 4.46
N PHE A 63 3.23 5.43 3.49
CA PHE A 63 2.56 4.91 2.31
C PHE A 63 3.33 5.39 1.08
N ARG A 64 3.74 4.44 0.24
CA ARG A 64 4.25 4.71 -1.10
C ARG A 64 3.10 4.64 -2.08
N GLY A 65 2.96 5.65 -2.93
CA GLY A 65 2.01 5.68 -4.02
C GLY A 65 2.73 5.68 -5.35
N ASP A 66 2.30 4.84 -6.28
CA ASP A 66 2.76 4.85 -7.67
C ASP A 66 1.54 5.04 -8.58
N VAL A 67 1.66 5.85 -9.63
CA VAL A 67 0.63 6.06 -10.67
C VAL A 67 1.28 5.93 -12.05
N TRP A 68 0.63 5.22 -12.96
CA TRP A 68 1.10 5.04 -14.34
C TRP A 68 -0.05 4.87 -15.32
N CYS A 69 0.14 5.28 -16.58
CA CYS A 69 -0.91 5.30 -17.59
C CYS A 69 -0.51 4.46 -18.82
N PRO A 70 -0.83 3.15 -18.83
CA PRO A 70 -0.47 2.27 -19.93
C PRO A 70 -1.03 2.77 -21.26
N GLY A 71 -0.22 2.72 -22.32
CA GLY A 71 -0.63 3.15 -23.66
C GLY A 71 -0.59 4.66 -23.89
N TRP A 72 -0.56 5.49 -22.84
CA TRP A 72 -0.38 6.93 -22.98
C TRP A 72 1.10 7.34 -22.89
N THR A 73 1.78 6.92 -21.83
CA THR A 73 3.19 7.29 -21.60
C THR A 73 3.89 6.31 -20.65
N ILE A 74 5.22 6.26 -20.70
CA ILE A 74 6.04 5.43 -19.82
C ILE A 74 6.38 6.10 -18.48
N ILE A 75 6.06 7.39 -18.33
CA ILE A 75 6.33 8.10 -17.07
C ILE A 75 5.46 7.55 -15.94
N LYS A 76 6.00 7.65 -14.73
CA LYS A 76 5.32 7.26 -13.50
C LYS A 76 5.34 8.41 -12.51
N GLY A 77 4.22 8.62 -11.84
CA GLY A 77 4.14 9.46 -10.65
C GLY A 77 4.47 8.64 -9.42
N GLU A 78 5.26 9.20 -8.52
CA GLU A 78 5.66 8.51 -7.28
C GLU A 78 5.48 9.44 -6.08
N SER A 79 5.11 8.87 -4.94
CA SER A 79 5.02 9.61 -3.69
C SER A 79 5.34 8.75 -2.47
N LEU A 80 5.74 9.41 -1.38
CA LEU A 80 5.93 8.81 -0.07
C LEU A 80 5.39 9.77 1.00
N THR A 81 4.39 9.35 1.77
CA THR A 81 3.74 10.20 2.79
C THR A 81 3.21 9.35 3.95
N ARG A 82 3.01 9.97 5.13
CA ARG A 82 2.35 9.31 6.28
C ARG A 82 0.83 9.20 6.12
N SER A 83 0.24 9.95 5.19
CA SER A 83 -1.20 9.93 4.93
C SER A 83 -1.55 8.92 3.83
N ARG A 84 -2.33 7.89 4.19
CA ARG A 84 -2.86 6.90 3.23
C ARG A 84 -3.76 7.53 2.18
N THR A 85 -4.63 8.47 2.57
CA THR A 85 -5.62 9.07 1.68
C THR A 85 -5.02 10.03 0.64
N ARG A 86 -3.91 10.70 0.98
CA ARG A 86 -3.27 11.68 0.08
C ARG A 86 -2.18 11.09 -0.82
N VAL A 87 -1.79 9.84 -0.60
CA VAL A 87 -0.63 9.24 -1.27
C VAL A 87 -0.82 9.15 -2.78
N VAL A 88 -2.04 8.81 -3.24
CA VAL A 88 -2.36 8.71 -4.67
C VAL A 88 -2.37 10.10 -5.29
N ASN A 89 -3.07 11.08 -4.68
CA ASN A 89 -3.08 12.46 -5.20
C ASN A 89 -1.67 13.06 -5.30
N LYS A 90 -0.80 12.80 -4.31
CA LYS A 90 0.61 13.25 -4.41
C LYS A 90 1.38 12.57 -5.54
N ALA A 91 1.09 11.31 -5.84
CA ALA A 91 1.69 10.61 -6.96
C ALA A 91 1.13 11.14 -8.30
N VAL A 92 -0.16 11.47 -8.36
CA VAL A 92 -0.78 12.17 -9.51
C VAL A 92 -0.13 13.54 -9.74
N ALA A 93 0.06 14.34 -8.69
CA ALA A 93 0.74 15.63 -8.80
C ALA A 93 2.19 15.47 -9.29
N ASP A 94 2.88 14.40 -8.87
CA ASP A 94 4.22 14.08 -9.36
C ASP A 94 4.24 13.65 -10.83
N PHE A 95 3.28 12.82 -11.23
CA PHE A 95 3.06 12.48 -12.63
C PHE A 95 2.80 13.73 -13.48
N ALA A 96 1.92 14.63 -13.05
CA ALA A 96 1.57 15.86 -13.76
C ALA A 96 2.79 16.77 -13.96
N ARG A 97 3.62 16.97 -12.91
CA ARG A 97 4.88 17.73 -13.04
C ARG A 97 5.83 17.11 -14.07
N LYS A 98 5.97 15.78 -14.05
CA LYS A 98 6.80 15.04 -15.02
C LYS A 98 6.23 15.13 -16.44
N ALA A 99 4.92 15.10 -16.59
CA ALA A 99 4.23 15.22 -17.87
C ALA A 99 4.42 16.62 -18.50
N VAL A 100 4.29 17.69 -17.71
CA VAL A 100 4.59 19.06 -18.15
C VAL A 100 6.05 19.18 -18.58
N ALA A 101 6.98 18.66 -17.77
CA ALA A 101 8.41 18.72 -18.09
C ALA A 101 8.78 17.99 -19.40
N GLN A 102 7.96 17.02 -19.83
CA GLN A 102 8.13 16.29 -21.09
C GLN A 102 7.26 16.84 -22.23
N GLY A 103 6.50 17.90 -22.01
CA GLY A 103 5.60 18.47 -23.01
C GLY A 103 4.42 17.56 -23.38
N LEU A 104 4.05 16.62 -22.50
CA LEU A 104 2.91 15.71 -22.71
C LEU A 104 1.57 16.41 -22.41
N ILE A 105 1.59 17.38 -21.51
CA ILE A 105 0.42 18.17 -21.08
C ILE A 105 0.86 19.62 -20.86
N THR A 106 -0.10 20.56 -20.87
CA THR A 106 0.16 21.97 -20.58
C THR A 106 0.20 22.25 -19.07
N GLN A 107 0.64 23.44 -18.69
CA GLN A 107 0.59 23.86 -17.28
C GLN A 107 -0.86 24.04 -16.81
N GLU A 108 -1.74 24.49 -17.71
CA GLU A 108 -3.17 24.61 -17.49
C GLU A 108 -3.82 23.25 -17.20
N ASP A 109 -3.46 22.22 -17.97
CA ASP A 109 -3.93 20.84 -17.74
C ASP A 109 -3.44 20.28 -16.41
N ALA A 110 -2.23 20.65 -15.98
CA ALA A 110 -1.63 20.16 -14.75
C ALA A 110 -2.24 20.80 -13.49
N GLN A 111 -2.74 22.03 -13.57
CA GLN A 111 -3.22 22.80 -12.42
C GLN A 111 -4.22 22.04 -11.51
N PRO A 112 -5.29 21.39 -12.02
CA PRO A 112 -6.21 20.62 -11.18
C PRO A 112 -5.60 19.36 -10.55
N LEU A 113 -4.43 18.91 -11.03
CA LEU A 113 -3.75 17.70 -10.55
C LEU A 113 -2.73 17.99 -9.44
N LEU A 114 -2.47 19.25 -9.11
CA LEU A 114 -1.41 19.68 -8.18
C LEU A 114 -1.88 19.88 -6.72
N GLU A 115 -3.13 19.52 -6.40
CA GLU A 115 -3.75 19.68 -5.07
C GLU A 115 -3.33 18.63 -4.00
#